data_AF-A0AAV7UYP9-F1
#
_entry.id   AF-A0AAV7UYP9-F1
#
_cell.length_a   1.000
_cell.length_b   1.000
_cell.length_c   1.000
_cell.angle_alpha   90.00
_cell.angle_beta   90.00
_cell.angle_gamma   90.00
#
_symmetry.space_group_name_H-M   'P 1'
#
loop_
_entity.id
_entity.type
_entity.pdbx_description
1 polymer ?
#
loop_
_entity_poly.entity_id
_entity_poly.type
_entity_poly.pdbx_seq_one_letter_code
_entity_poly.pdbx_strand_id
1 'polypeptide(L)'
;MSSHINRRELRDRKLQQVFNPTGAGIPNLTTTNLLSAKSTFLALERSLKKETSKWWEIASLKKYLENDCILRGLRILIFPHMDTTSQEHLQKWEVNLKMASINMIKQLIEISEEEYEKHRKEVDNLTQRIEEANWGEITTKNYAILNSVIDRVSRAVLRLQDQLPRFTAMSGGNNTVRDGFTRSAVA
;
A
#
# COMPACT_ATOMS: atom_id res chain seq x y z
N MET A 1 12.16 50.10 -21.21
CA MET A 1 11.14 49.03 -21.13
C MET A 1 11.67 47.96 -20.18
N SER A 2 11.36 48.09 -18.89
CA SER A 2 11.94 47.28 -17.82
C SER A 2 11.24 45.93 -17.69
N SER A 3 12.00 44.85 -17.82
CA SER A 3 11.55 43.47 -17.60
C SER A 3 11.38 43.21 -16.09
N HIS A 4 10.17 43.39 -15.58
CA HIS A 4 9.77 42.83 -14.29
C HIS A 4 9.65 41.32 -14.42
N ILE A 5 10.78 40.61 -14.26
CA ILE A 5 10.76 39.17 -14.08
C ILE A 5 10.05 38.89 -12.77
N ASN A 6 8.91 38.22 -12.87
CA ASN A 6 8.05 37.87 -11.75
C ASN A 6 8.84 36.96 -10.79
N ARG A 7 8.93 37.32 -9.50
CA ARG A 7 9.73 36.56 -8.51
C ARG A 7 9.36 35.08 -8.45
N ARG A 8 8.13 34.72 -8.84
CA ARG A 8 7.68 33.33 -9.01
C ARG A 8 8.38 32.63 -10.18
N GLU A 9 8.41 33.23 -11.36
CA GLU A 9 9.09 32.65 -12.53
C GLU A 9 10.60 32.50 -12.31
N LEU A 10 11.23 33.43 -11.59
CA LEU A 10 12.65 33.30 -11.23
C LEU A 10 12.90 32.16 -10.24
N ARG A 11 11.95 31.93 -9.32
CA ARG A 11 12.00 30.81 -8.36
C ARG A 11 11.76 29.49 -9.08
N ASP A 12 10.80 29.44 -9.99
CA ASP A 12 10.46 28.25 -10.77
C ASP A 12 11.59 27.89 -11.75
N ARG A 13 12.25 28.87 -12.36
CA ARG A 13 13.46 28.64 -13.17
C ARG A 13 14.64 28.11 -12.35
N LYS A 14 14.84 28.62 -11.12
CA LYS A 14 15.89 28.11 -10.22
C LYS A 14 15.58 26.71 -9.71
N LEU A 15 14.32 26.40 -9.43
CA LEU A 15 13.89 25.05 -9.08
C LEU A 15 14.07 24.08 -10.26
N GLN A 16 13.68 24.49 -11.47
CA GLN A 16 13.92 23.69 -12.68
C GLN A 16 15.40 23.43 -12.95
N GLN A 17 16.30 24.37 -12.66
CA GLN A 17 17.76 24.14 -12.74
C GLN A 17 18.30 23.18 -11.67
N VAL A 18 17.65 23.08 -10.50
CA VAL A 18 18.03 22.12 -9.45
C VAL A 18 17.53 20.71 -9.78
N PHE A 19 16.42 20.60 -10.53
CA PHE A 19 15.78 19.32 -10.88
C PHE A 19 16.08 18.81 -12.30
N ASN A 20 16.70 19.61 -13.19
CA ASN A 20 17.29 19.13 -14.44
C ASN A 20 18.83 19.10 -14.32
N PRO A 21 19.45 17.97 -13.96
CA PRO A 21 20.89 17.85 -13.99
C PRO A 21 21.32 17.69 -15.44
N THR A 22 21.70 18.79 -16.10
CA THR A 22 22.55 18.68 -17.28
C THR A 22 23.91 18.16 -16.80
N GLY A 23 24.13 16.86 -16.92
CA GLY A 23 25.44 16.23 -16.73
C GLY A 23 25.81 15.87 -15.29
N ALA A 24 25.12 14.89 -14.70
CA ALA A 24 25.73 13.91 -13.79
C ALA A 24 24.71 12.82 -13.53
N GLY A 25 25.05 11.58 -13.90
CA GLY A 25 24.16 10.42 -13.85
C GLY A 25 23.59 10.19 -12.45
N ILE A 26 22.32 10.55 -12.27
CA ILE A 26 21.46 9.94 -11.26
C ILE A 26 20.83 8.75 -11.97
N PRO A 27 20.95 7.51 -11.47
CA PRO A 27 20.19 6.41 -12.04
C PRO A 27 18.71 6.76 -11.89
N ASN A 28 18.05 6.94 -13.03
CA ASN A 28 16.64 7.25 -13.14
C ASN A 28 15.84 6.23 -12.31
N LEU A 29 15.39 6.64 -11.12
CA LEU A 29 14.22 6.02 -10.52
C LEU A 29 13.01 6.49 -11.30
N THR A 30 12.69 5.76 -12.36
CA THR A 30 11.44 5.95 -13.07
C THR A 30 10.31 5.58 -12.11
N THR A 31 9.34 6.49 -11.96
CA THR A 31 8.07 6.33 -11.24
C THR A 31 7.37 4.98 -11.51
N THR A 32 7.69 4.35 -12.65
CA THR A 32 7.29 3.01 -13.06
C THR A 32 7.68 1.91 -12.07
N ASN A 33 8.86 1.99 -11.44
CA ASN A 33 9.35 0.94 -10.53
C ASN A 33 8.56 0.94 -9.20
N LEU A 34 8.20 2.12 -8.69
CA LEU A 34 7.39 2.25 -7.48
C LEU A 34 5.93 1.79 -7.71
N LEU A 35 5.36 2.12 -8.87
CA LEU A 35 4.03 1.66 -9.28
C LEU A 35 3.98 0.13 -9.45
N SER A 36 5.04 -0.46 -10.00
CA SER A 36 5.21 -1.91 -10.15
C SER A 36 5.38 -2.64 -8.81
N ALA A 37 6.07 -2.05 -7.84
CA ALA A 37 6.17 -2.60 -6.49
C ALA A 37 4.79 -2.67 -5.83
N LYS A 38 4.05 -1.55 -5.86
CA LYS A 38 2.72 -1.45 -5.24
C LYS A 38 1.74 -2.45 -5.85
N SER A 39 1.76 -2.65 -7.16
CA SER A 39 0.89 -3.64 -7.80
C SER A 39 1.26 -5.08 -7.40
N THR A 40 2.54 -5.38 -7.22
CA THR A 40 3.02 -6.70 -6.79
C THR A 40 2.61 -7.01 -5.34
N PHE A 41 2.72 -6.05 -4.42
CA PHE A 41 2.25 -6.20 -3.04
C PHE A 41 0.72 -6.35 -2.95
N LEU A 42 -0.04 -5.57 -3.73
CA LEU A 42 -1.50 -5.72 -3.78
C LEU A 42 -1.92 -7.07 -4.37
N ALA A 43 -1.17 -7.60 -5.34
CA ALA A 43 -1.40 -8.93 -5.86
C ALA A 43 -1.13 -9.99 -4.76
N LEU A 44 -0.02 -9.88 -4.04
CA LEU A 44 0.32 -10.79 -2.95
C LEU A 44 -0.76 -10.79 -1.86
N GLU A 45 -1.21 -9.61 -1.43
CA GLU A 45 -2.28 -9.47 -0.44
C GLU A 45 -3.57 -10.18 -0.89
N ARG A 46 -3.96 -10.02 -2.15
CA ARG A 46 -5.15 -10.69 -2.71
C ARG A 46 -4.97 -12.21 -2.75
N SER A 47 -3.79 -12.69 -3.13
CA SER A 47 -3.53 -14.12 -3.25
C SER A 47 -3.46 -14.79 -1.87
N LEU A 48 -2.86 -14.14 -0.87
CA LEU A 48 -2.89 -14.57 0.53
C LEU A 48 -4.31 -14.66 1.09
N LYS A 49 -5.18 -13.69 0.78
CA LYS A 49 -6.59 -13.74 1.20
C LYS A 49 -7.31 -14.95 0.61
N LYS A 50 -7.07 -15.26 -0.68
CA LYS A 50 -7.66 -16.43 -1.34
C LYS A 50 -7.13 -17.74 -0.75
N GLU A 51 -5.82 -17.85 -0.58
CA GLU A 51 -5.17 -19.01 0.05
C GLU A 51 -5.75 -19.26 1.46
N THR A 52 -5.78 -18.22 2.30
CA THR A 52 -6.30 -18.31 3.66
C THR A 52 -7.77 -18.72 3.68
N SER A 53 -8.59 -18.16 2.78
CA SER A 53 -10.00 -18.53 2.66
C SER A 53 -10.19 -20.00 2.30
N LYS A 54 -9.39 -20.52 1.36
CA LYS A 54 -9.45 -21.92 0.96
C LYS A 54 -8.96 -22.86 2.05
N TRP A 55 -7.91 -22.46 2.77
CA TRP A 55 -7.44 -23.20 3.94
C TRP A 55 -8.53 -23.33 5.01
N TRP A 56 -9.26 -22.24 5.31
CA TRP A 56 -10.37 -22.27 6.26
C TRP A 56 -11.53 -23.18 5.80
N GLU A 57 -11.85 -23.17 4.51
CA GLU A 57 -12.86 -24.05 3.91
C GLU A 57 -12.48 -25.52 4.11
N ILE A 58 -11.26 -25.91 3.72
CA ILE A 58 -10.74 -27.27 3.89
C ILE A 58 -10.75 -27.68 5.36
N ALA A 59 -10.20 -26.84 6.25
CA ALA A 59 -10.12 -27.13 7.68
C ALA A 59 -11.52 -27.35 8.28
N SER A 60 -12.49 -26.52 7.89
CA SER A 60 -13.87 -26.64 8.33
C SER A 60 -14.49 -27.95 7.85
N LEU A 61 -14.36 -28.27 6.55
CA LEU A 61 -14.91 -29.50 5.98
C LEU A 61 -14.31 -30.77 6.58
N LYS A 62 -12.99 -30.79 6.80
CA LYS A 62 -12.30 -31.88 7.52
C LYS A 62 -12.87 -32.03 8.93
N LYS A 63 -13.13 -30.92 9.62
CA LYS A 63 -13.73 -30.95 10.95
C LYS A 63 -15.16 -31.51 10.95
N TYR A 64 -15.95 -31.27 9.91
CA TYR A 64 -17.27 -31.89 9.76
C TYR A 64 -17.16 -33.41 9.62
N LEU A 65 -16.22 -33.91 8.81
CA LEU A 65 -15.97 -35.33 8.65
C LEU A 65 -15.49 -36.01 9.95
N GLU A 66 -14.57 -35.38 10.68
CA GLU A 66 -14.06 -35.91 11.96
C GLU A 66 -15.17 -36.12 13.00
N ASN A 67 -16.21 -35.28 12.96
CA ASN A 67 -17.32 -35.33 13.91
C ASN A 67 -18.56 -36.05 13.36
N ASP A 68 -18.44 -36.77 12.23
CA ASP A 68 -19.56 -37.44 11.54
C ASP A 68 -20.76 -36.52 11.27
N CYS A 69 -20.50 -35.22 11.08
CA CYS A 69 -21.51 -34.19 10.96
C CYS A 69 -21.72 -33.81 9.49
N ILE A 70 -22.97 -33.82 9.05
CA ILE A 70 -23.35 -33.43 7.68
C ILE A 70 -23.77 -31.97 7.68
N LEU A 71 -23.11 -31.17 6.83
CA LEU A 71 -23.50 -29.79 6.57
C LEU A 71 -24.97 -29.71 6.18
N ARG A 72 -25.70 -28.74 6.74
CA ARG A 72 -27.14 -28.58 6.49
C ARG A 72 -27.47 -28.48 4.99
N GLY A 73 -26.63 -27.79 4.22
CA GLY A 73 -26.79 -27.66 2.76
C GLY A 73 -26.51 -28.92 1.95
N LEU A 74 -25.86 -29.94 2.54
CA LEU A 74 -25.55 -31.22 1.90
C LEU A 74 -26.39 -32.38 2.43
N ARG A 75 -27.30 -32.12 3.37
CA ARG A 75 -28.19 -33.14 3.91
C ARG A 75 -29.23 -33.53 2.87
N ILE A 76 -29.16 -34.77 2.39
CA ILE A 76 -30.14 -35.32 1.46
C ILE A 76 -31.32 -35.85 2.26
N LEU A 77 -32.52 -35.31 2.01
CA LEU A 77 -33.78 -35.72 2.63
C LEU A 77 -34.75 -36.14 1.52
N ILE A 78 -34.51 -37.32 0.96
CA ILE A 78 -35.38 -37.91 -0.06
C ILE A 78 -36.01 -39.15 0.57
N PHE A 79 -37.33 -39.26 0.48
CA PHE A 79 -38.03 -40.46 0.93
C PHE A 79 -38.38 -41.32 -0.29
N PRO A 80 -38.11 -42.64 -0.24
CA PRO A 80 -38.49 -43.52 -1.33
C PRO A 80 -40.02 -43.64 -1.36
N HIS A 81 -40.60 -43.56 -2.56
CA HIS A 81 -42.03 -43.80 -2.76
C HIS A 81 -42.24 -45.31 -2.93
N MET A 82 -42.61 -45.99 -1.84
CA MET A 82 -42.78 -47.45 -1.80
C MET A 82 -44.09 -47.80 -1.08
N ASP A 83 -44.89 -48.67 -1.68
CA ASP A 83 -46.22 -49.07 -1.16
C ASP A 83 -46.13 -49.89 0.14
N THR A 84 -44.98 -50.50 0.42
CA THR A 84 -44.73 -51.23 1.67
C THR A 84 -43.29 -50.99 2.11
N THR A 85 -43.10 -50.15 3.13
CA THR A 85 -41.76 -49.78 3.60
C THR A 85 -41.48 -50.48 4.93
N SER A 86 -40.55 -51.44 4.93
CA SER A 86 -40.04 -52.03 6.18
C SER A 86 -39.10 -51.05 6.86
N GLN A 87 -39.01 -51.12 8.20
CA GLN A 87 -38.09 -50.29 8.98
C GLN A 87 -36.63 -50.54 8.59
N GLU A 88 -36.28 -51.78 8.23
CA GLU A 88 -34.94 -52.15 7.77
C GLU A 88 -34.57 -51.43 6.46
N HIS A 89 -35.52 -51.30 5.53
CA HIS A 89 -35.31 -50.56 4.28
C HIS A 89 -35.06 -49.07 4.55
N LEU A 90 -35.82 -48.45 5.46
CA LEU A 90 -35.61 -47.04 5.83
C LEU A 90 -34.22 -46.81 6.45
N GLN A 91 -33.75 -47.71 7.31
CA GLN A 91 -32.42 -47.63 7.91
C GLN A 91 -31.32 -47.73 6.86
N LYS A 92 -31.41 -48.71 5.94
CA LYS A 92 -30.45 -48.85 4.83
C LYS A 92 -30.46 -47.64 3.91
N TRP A 93 -31.65 -47.08 3.65
CA TRP A 93 -31.81 -45.88 2.85
C TRP A 93 -31.14 -44.66 3.50
N GLU A 94 -31.38 -44.43 4.79
CA GLU A 94 -30.76 -43.34 5.55
C GLU A 94 -29.23 -43.47 5.58
N VAL A 95 -28.70 -44.67 5.77
CA VAL A 95 -27.25 -44.94 5.70
C VAL A 95 -26.69 -44.56 4.33
N ASN A 96 -27.36 -44.96 3.24
CA ASN A 96 -26.93 -44.62 1.88
C ASN A 96 -26.94 -43.10 1.64
N LEU A 97 -27.98 -42.40 2.09
CA LEU A 97 -28.06 -40.94 1.98
C LEU A 97 -26.95 -40.24 2.77
N LYS A 98 -26.69 -40.69 4.00
CA LYS A 98 -25.57 -40.19 4.81
C LYS A 98 -24.23 -40.41 4.11
N MET A 99 -24.02 -41.58 3.54
CA MET A 99 -22.78 -41.93 2.85
C MET A 99 -22.57 -41.08 1.59
N ALA A 100 -23.66 -40.81 0.84
CA ALA A 100 -23.63 -39.90 -0.30
C ALA A 100 -23.24 -38.48 0.12
N SER A 101 -23.85 -37.93 1.17
CA SER A 101 -23.48 -36.62 1.72
C SER A 101 -22.01 -36.55 2.17
N ILE A 102 -21.50 -37.60 2.82
CA ILE A 102 -20.08 -37.70 3.23
C ILE A 102 -19.17 -37.69 2.00
N ASN A 103 -19.51 -38.44 0.95
CA ASN A 103 -18.73 -38.47 -0.28
C ASN A 103 -18.71 -37.11 -0.98
N MET A 104 -19.83 -36.37 -0.96
CA MET A 104 -19.86 -34.98 -1.46
C MET A 104 -18.90 -34.07 -0.67
N ILE A 105 -18.85 -34.20 0.66
CA ILE A 105 -17.90 -33.41 1.48
C ILE A 105 -16.46 -33.75 1.10
N LYS A 106 -16.13 -35.03 0.88
CA LYS A 106 -14.79 -35.46 0.45
C LYS A 106 -14.41 -34.85 -0.91
N GLN A 107 -15.32 -34.90 -1.88
CA GLN A 107 -15.10 -34.27 -3.19
C GLN A 107 -14.90 -32.76 -3.08
N LEU A 108 -15.66 -32.07 -2.21
CA LEU A 108 -15.46 -30.63 -1.98
C LEU A 108 -14.09 -30.33 -1.37
N ILE A 109 -13.59 -31.19 -0.48
CA ILE A 109 -12.23 -31.08 0.07
C ILE A 109 -11.20 -31.21 -1.05
N GLU A 110 -11.31 -32.23 -1.89
CA GLU A 110 -10.38 -32.46 -3.01
C GLU A 110 -10.32 -31.23 -3.95
N ILE A 111 -11.47 -30.71 -4.37
CA ILE A 111 -11.55 -29.51 -5.21
C ILE A 111 -10.91 -28.30 -4.50
N SER A 112 -11.20 -28.13 -3.21
CA SER A 112 -10.67 -27.02 -2.43
C SER A 112 -9.14 -27.13 -2.21
N GLU A 113 -8.60 -28.35 -2.11
CA GLU A 113 -7.16 -28.62 -2.02
C GLU A 113 -6.44 -28.28 -3.32
N GLU A 114 -7.03 -28.60 -4.48
CA GLU A 114 -6.49 -28.19 -5.78
C GLU A 114 -6.43 -26.65 -5.93
N GLU A 115 -7.50 -25.96 -5.54
CA GLU A 115 -7.55 -24.49 -5.56
C GLU A 115 -6.59 -23.86 -4.54
N TYR A 116 -6.49 -24.44 -3.34
CA TYR A 116 -5.53 -24.02 -2.32
C TYR A 116 -4.10 -24.09 -2.85
N GLU A 117 -3.70 -25.23 -3.44
CA GLU A 117 -2.35 -25.42 -3.97
C GLU A 117 -2.04 -24.46 -5.13
N LYS A 118 -3.04 -24.12 -5.95
CA LYS A 118 -2.91 -23.09 -6.98
C LYS A 118 -2.62 -21.70 -6.37
N HIS A 119 -3.35 -21.31 -5.32
CA HIS A 119 -3.15 -20.02 -4.66
C HIS A 119 -1.83 -19.97 -3.90
N ARG A 120 -1.44 -21.06 -3.25
CA ARG A 120 -0.15 -21.19 -2.58
C ARG A 120 1.01 -20.99 -3.54
N LYS A 121 1.00 -21.65 -4.71
CA LYS A 121 2.01 -21.42 -5.77
C LYS A 121 2.05 -19.97 -6.25
N GLU A 122 0.89 -19.32 -6.34
CA GLU A 122 0.82 -17.90 -6.71
C GLU A 122 1.47 -17.00 -5.64
N VAL A 123 1.22 -17.29 -4.35
CA VAL A 123 1.85 -16.61 -3.22
C VAL A 123 3.36 -16.82 -3.22
N ASP A 124 3.82 -18.05 -3.41
CA ASP A 124 5.26 -18.37 -3.46
C ASP A 124 5.95 -17.60 -4.59
N ASN A 125 5.36 -17.61 -5.80
CA ASN A 125 5.89 -16.87 -6.94
C ASN A 125 5.94 -15.35 -6.69
N LEU A 126 4.90 -14.77 -6.08
CA LEU A 126 4.86 -13.33 -5.77
C LEU A 126 5.86 -12.97 -4.68
N THR A 127 6.05 -13.84 -3.69
CA THR A 127 7.03 -13.67 -2.61
C THR A 127 8.44 -13.72 -3.18
N GLN A 128 8.75 -14.71 -4.02
CA GLN A 128 10.04 -14.82 -4.72
C GLN A 128 10.32 -13.56 -5.55
N ARG A 129 9.34 -13.05 -6.30
CA ARG A 129 9.51 -11.80 -7.08
C ARG A 129 9.80 -10.58 -6.21
N ILE A 130 9.26 -10.53 -5.00
CA ILE A 130 9.55 -9.46 -4.03
C ILE A 130 10.97 -9.61 -3.48
N GLU A 131 11.41 -10.84 -3.20
CA GLU A 131 12.77 -11.14 -2.73
C GLU A 131 13.83 -10.83 -3.80
N GLU A 132 13.62 -11.30 -5.04
CA GLU A 132 14.51 -11.06 -6.18
C GLU A 132 14.64 -9.58 -6.52
N ALA A 133 13.56 -8.81 -6.34
CA ALA A 133 13.58 -7.38 -6.51
C ALA A 133 14.37 -6.64 -5.41
N ASN A 134 14.87 -7.34 -4.38
CA ASN A 134 15.72 -6.83 -3.30
C ASN A 134 15.26 -5.45 -2.81
N TRP A 135 13.94 -5.34 -2.57
CA TRP A 135 13.29 -4.07 -2.27
C TRP A 135 13.88 -3.42 -1.01
N GLY A 136 14.43 -4.19 -0.08
CA GLY A 136 15.13 -3.65 1.09
C GLY A 136 16.34 -2.80 0.70
N GLU A 137 17.18 -3.27 -0.23
CA GLU A 137 18.34 -2.52 -0.70
C GLU A 137 17.92 -1.34 -1.60
N ILE A 138 16.91 -1.53 -2.46
CA ILE A 138 16.37 -0.47 -3.32
C ILE A 138 15.75 0.65 -2.48
N THR A 139 14.90 0.32 -1.51
CA THR A 139 14.27 1.31 -0.62
C THR A 139 15.30 2.03 0.24
N THR A 140 16.28 1.31 0.82
CA THR A 140 17.36 1.93 1.60
C THR A 140 18.19 2.90 0.77
N LYS A 141 18.56 2.52 -0.46
CA LYS A 141 19.25 3.42 -1.41
C LYS A 141 18.39 4.64 -1.75
N ASN A 142 17.10 4.45 -1.95
CA ASN A 142 16.17 5.55 -2.25
C ASN A 142 16.02 6.52 -1.08
N TYR A 143 15.91 6.01 0.16
CA TYR A 143 15.87 6.84 1.37
C TYR A 143 17.17 7.61 1.56
N ALA A 144 18.34 6.99 1.29
CA ALA A 144 19.62 7.68 1.34
C ALA A 144 19.71 8.82 0.31
N ILE A 145 19.26 8.59 -0.92
CA ILE A 145 19.20 9.62 -1.97
C ILE A 145 18.27 10.76 -1.54
N LEU A 146 17.07 10.44 -1.03
CA LEU A 146 16.10 11.44 -0.60
C LEU A 146 16.66 12.29 0.55
N ASN A 147 17.28 11.67 1.56
CA ASN A 147 17.93 12.38 2.66
C ASN A 147 19.06 13.29 2.18
N SER A 148 19.85 12.85 1.19
CA SER A 148 20.90 13.70 0.61
C SER A 148 20.33 14.94 -0.09
N VAL A 149 19.16 14.81 -0.74
CA VAL A 149 18.46 15.92 -1.37
C VAL A 149 17.88 16.85 -0.31
N ILE A 150 17.25 16.31 0.73
CA ILE A 150 16.74 17.08 1.87
C ILE A 150 17.88 17.88 2.50
N ASP A 151 19.02 17.27 2.79
CA ASP A 151 20.18 17.97 3.36
C ASP A 151 20.73 19.06 2.44
N ARG A 152 20.73 18.85 1.12
CA ARG A 152 21.13 19.88 0.16
C ARG A 152 20.16 21.07 0.18
N VAL A 153 18.86 20.80 0.20
CA VAL A 153 17.82 21.83 0.25
C VAL A 153 17.88 22.57 1.58
N SER A 154 17.98 21.86 2.71
CA SER A 154 18.13 22.44 4.05
C SER A 154 19.34 23.36 4.13
N ARG A 155 20.50 22.95 3.60
CA ARG A 155 21.69 23.81 3.53
C ARG A 155 21.48 25.02 2.62
N ALA A 156 20.77 24.88 1.51
CA ALA A 156 20.45 26.01 0.64
C ALA A 156 19.49 27.00 1.32
N VAL A 157 18.49 26.51 2.06
CA VAL A 157 17.57 27.33 2.85
C VAL A 157 18.30 28.08 3.95
N LEU A 158 19.17 27.41 4.71
CA LEU A 158 19.99 28.04 5.74
C LEU A 158 20.88 29.15 5.16
N ARG A 159 21.55 28.91 4.03
CA ARG A 159 22.35 29.95 3.35
C ARG A 159 21.50 31.15 2.90
N LEU A 160 20.26 30.92 2.48
CA LEU A 160 19.36 32.00 2.12
C LEU A 160 18.85 32.76 3.36
N GLN A 161 18.62 32.07 4.48
CA GLN A 161 18.29 32.69 5.78
C GLN A 161 19.46 33.50 6.36
N ASP A 162 20.70 33.01 6.25
CA ASP A 162 21.90 33.74 6.66
C ASP A 162 22.18 34.98 5.79
N GLN A 163 21.59 35.05 4.59
CA GLN A 163 21.61 36.23 3.74
C GLN A 163 20.51 37.26 4.09
N LEU A 164 19.56 36.93 4.99
CA LEU A 164 18.48 37.84 5.39
C LEU A 164 18.85 39.00 6.36
N PRO A 165 19.97 39.05 7.11
CA PRO A 165 20.27 40.19 7.97
C PRO A 165 21.01 41.34 7.23
N ARG A 166 20.56 41.70 6.02
CA ARG A 166 21.01 42.94 5.34
C ARG A 166 19.89 43.86 4.84
N PHE A 167 18.61 43.48 4.97
CA PHE A 167 17.50 44.32 4.52
C PHE A 167 16.79 45.11 5.63
N THR A 168 16.94 44.74 6.91
CA THR A 168 16.31 45.45 8.04
C THR A 168 17.17 46.57 8.63
N ALA A 169 18.44 46.70 8.23
CA ALA A 169 19.35 47.74 8.76
C ALA A 169 19.48 49.01 7.87
N MET A 170 18.70 49.13 6.78
CA MET A 170 18.72 50.33 5.91
C MET A 170 17.38 51.07 5.81
N SER A 171 16.47 50.88 6.78
CA SER A 171 15.29 51.74 6.94
C SER A 171 15.39 52.56 8.24
N GLY A 172 16.49 53.30 8.36
CA GLY A 172 16.73 54.25 9.45
C GLY A 172 17.33 55.53 8.87
N GLY A 173 16.47 56.41 8.33
CA GLY A 173 16.94 57.66 7.74
C GLY A 173 15.81 58.56 7.25
N ASN A 174 15.53 59.59 8.07
CA ASN A 174 14.86 60.85 7.75
C ASN A 174 13.33 60.89 7.72
N ASN A 175 12.74 61.15 8.89
CA ASN A 175 11.63 62.10 9.01
C ASN A 175 11.97 63.10 10.14
N THR A 176 12.65 64.18 9.80
CA THR A 176 12.69 65.39 10.63
C THR A 176 11.43 66.20 10.33
N VAL A 177 10.43 66.07 11.19
CA VAL A 177 9.34 67.05 11.31
C VAL A 177 9.72 68.02 12.41
N ARG A 178 9.72 69.30 12.03
CA ARG A 178 9.77 70.53 12.82
C ARG A 178 9.22 70.40 14.25
N ASP A 179 9.96 70.95 15.19
CA ASP A 179 9.38 71.95 16.11
C ASP A 179 10.38 73.09 16.30
N GLY A 180 9.93 74.28 15.95
CA GLY A 180 10.63 75.53 16.20
C GLY A 180 10.12 76.15 17.48
N PHE A 181 11.02 76.49 18.39
CA PHE A 181 10.81 77.55 19.36
C PHE A 181 12.15 78.22 19.67
N THR A 182 12.29 79.47 19.22
CA THR A 182 13.37 80.37 19.60
C THR A 182 12.83 81.51 20.45
N ARG A 183 13.48 81.70 21.62
CA ARG A 183 13.65 82.93 22.43
C ARG A 183 12.38 83.44 23.14
N SER A 184 12.43 84.04 24.33
CA SER A 184 13.52 84.75 25.02
C SER A 184 13.25 84.77 26.53
N ALA A 185 14.33 84.81 27.32
CA ALA A 185 14.32 85.22 28.72
C ALA A 185 14.04 86.72 28.85
N VAL A 186 13.33 87.13 29.90
CA VAL A 186 13.57 88.36 30.70
C VAL A 186 13.11 88.09 32.13
N ALA A 187 13.86 88.66 33.07
CA ALA A 187 13.72 88.68 34.52
C ALA A 187 12.35 89.16 35.05
#